data_AF-A0A532E2X8-F1
#
_entry.id   AF-A0A532E2X8-F1
#
_cell.length_a   1.000
_cell.length_b   1.000
_cell.length_c   1.000
_cell.angle_alpha   90.00
_cell.angle_beta   90.00
_cell.angle_gamma   90.00
#
_symmetry.space_group_name_H-M   'P 1'
#
loop_
_entity.id
_entity.type
_entity.pdbx_description
1 polymer ?
#
loop_
_entity_poly.entity_id
_entity_poly.type
_entity_poly.pdbx_seq_one_letter_code
_entity_poly.pdbx_strand_id
1 'polypeptide(L)'
;QSQYCFDVPMFRAYMQKVCDLGYTEKCFILCGVGPLASAKTAKWIRSNVPGIHIPDQIVKRLEGAQDQKREGKQLCIDIINEVKEIPGVSGVHVMAYRQEEYVAEIVDESGVLKGRRPWKREIRRDDQLVADRLDHILHDDLTETQVDMVKTAH
;
A
#
# COMPACT_ATOMS: atom_id res chain seq x y z
N GLN A 1 7.54 -7.62 8.12
CA GLN A 1 7.78 -6.24 7.62
C GLN A 1 8.92 -5.62 8.40
N SER A 2 9.79 -4.84 7.75
CA SER A 2 10.88 -4.13 8.42
C SER A 2 10.41 -2.82 9.06
N GLN A 3 11.30 -2.21 9.86
CA GLN A 3 11.22 -0.79 10.20
C GLN A 3 11.48 0.09 8.95
N TYR A 4 11.30 1.41 9.06
CA TYR A 4 11.67 2.40 8.05
C TYR A 4 13.07 2.17 7.47
N CYS A 5 13.14 2.08 6.14
CA CYS A 5 14.36 2.02 5.36
C CYS A 5 14.62 3.38 4.70
N PHE A 6 15.60 4.12 5.23
CA PHE A 6 16.13 5.33 4.59
C PHE A 6 17.53 5.12 3.99
N ASP A 7 18.10 3.92 4.15
CA ASP A 7 19.39 3.51 3.60
C ASP A 7 19.21 2.25 2.75
N VAL A 8 18.90 2.46 1.47
CA VAL A 8 18.69 1.37 0.50
C VAL A 8 19.95 0.51 0.29
N PRO A 9 21.17 1.08 0.20
CA PRO A 9 22.39 0.28 0.15
C PRO A 9 22.54 -0.69 1.34
N MET A 10 22.32 -0.21 2.57
CA MET A 10 22.34 -1.05 3.77
C MET A 10 21.26 -2.15 3.71
N PHE A 11 20.04 -1.79 3.30
CA PHE A 11 18.94 -2.74 3.16
C PHE A 11 19.22 -3.80 2.08
N ARG A 12 19.88 -3.45 0.97
CA ARG A 12 20.29 -4.38 -0.09
C ARG A 12 21.29 -5.41 0.44
N ALA A 13 22.29 -4.97 1.21
CA ALA A 13 23.25 -5.88 1.84
C ALA A 13 22.59 -6.79 2.89
N TYR A 14 21.61 -6.29 3.63
CA TYR A 14 20.79 -7.09 4.54
C TYR A 14 19.99 -8.15 3.75
N MET A 15 19.28 -7.75 2.70
CA MET A 15 18.47 -8.66 1.89
C MET A 15 19.29 -9.74 1.22
N GLN A 16 20.52 -9.45 0.78
CA GLN A 16 21.42 -10.47 0.25
C GLN A 16 21.61 -11.61 1.26
N LYS A 17 21.91 -11.29 2.53
CA LYS A 17 22.06 -12.29 3.59
C LYS A 17 20.75 -13.04 3.88
N VAL A 18 19.62 -12.35 3.83
CA VAL A 18 18.29 -12.97 4.04
C VAL A 18 18.00 -14.00 2.93
N CYS A 19 18.34 -13.69 1.69
CA CYS A 19 18.27 -14.60 0.56
C CYS A 19 19.23 -15.78 0.73
N ASP A 20 20.50 -15.52 1.06
CA ASP A 20 21.53 -16.56 1.23
C ASP A 20 21.17 -17.56 2.35
N LEU A 21 20.46 -17.12 3.38
CA LEU A 21 19.95 -17.95 4.47
C LEU A 21 18.64 -18.70 4.13
N GLY A 22 18.08 -18.49 2.93
CA GLY A 22 16.86 -19.14 2.46
C GLY A 22 15.58 -18.65 3.16
N TYR A 23 15.59 -17.46 3.77
CA TYR A 23 14.40 -16.97 4.48
C TYR A 23 13.30 -16.48 3.55
N THR A 24 13.66 -16.00 2.36
CA THR A 24 12.70 -15.53 1.34
C THR A 24 11.82 -16.64 0.77
N GLU A 25 12.20 -17.90 0.96
CA GLU A 25 11.39 -19.08 0.61
C GLU A 25 10.34 -19.41 1.69
N LYS A 26 10.53 -18.90 2.90
CA LYS A 26 9.71 -19.23 4.08
C LYS A 26 8.71 -18.12 4.42
N CYS A 27 9.00 -16.88 4.04
CA CYS A 27 8.12 -15.76 4.30
C CYS A 27 8.29 -14.62 3.28
N PHE A 28 7.25 -13.80 3.18
CA PHE A 28 7.28 -12.58 2.40
C PHE A 28 7.93 -11.44 3.19
N ILE A 29 8.87 -10.74 2.56
CA ILE A 29 9.56 -9.61 3.16
C ILE A 29 8.99 -8.31 2.59
N LEU A 30 8.45 -7.49 3.49
CA LEU A 30 7.94 -6.16 3.15
C LEU A 30 8.89 -5.10 3.71
N CYS A 31 9.41 -4.23 2.83
CA CYS A 31 10.25 -3.11 3.22
C CYS A 31 9.41 -1.97 3.77
N GLY A 32 9.71 -1.51 4.98
CA GLY A 32 9.06 -0.35 5.61
C GLY A 32 9.51 0.95 4.95
N VAL A 33 8.57 1.73 4.42
CA VAL A 33 8.85 3.01 3.73
C VAL A 33 7.89 4.10 4.22
N GLY A 34 8.27 5.36 4.07
CA GLY A 34 7.34 6.48 4.27
C GLY A 34 7.99 7.85 4.10
N PRO A 35 7.16 8.90 3.96
CA PRO A 35 7.63 10.24 3.68
C PRO A 35 8.24 10.92 4.92
N LEU A 36 9.26 11.75 4.69
CA LEU A 36 9.87 12.61 5.72
C LEU A 36 9.40 14.06 5.55
N ALA A 37 8.61 14.57 6.50
CA ALA A 37 8.06 15.92 6.39
C ALA A 37 9.10 17.06 6.34
N SER A 38 10.29 16.84 6.91
CA SER A 38 11.38 17.83 6.93
C SER A 38 12.72 17.21 7.34
N ALA A 39 13.82 17.93 7.10
CA ALA A 39 15.15 17.60 7.63
C ALA A 39 15.17 17.59 9.17
N LYS A 40 14.41 18.50 9.81
CA LYS A 40 14.27 18.53 11.28
C LYS A 40 13.62 17.25 11.79
N THR A 41 12.54 16.80 11.14
CA THR A 41 11.87 15.54 11.46
C THR A 41 12.80 14.36 11.26
N ALA A 42 13.55 14.31 10.15
CA ALA A 42 14.53 13.27 9.88
C ALA A 42 15.61 13.19 10.99
N LYS A 43 16.19 14.32 11.39
CA LYS A 43 17.16 14.38 12.50
C LYS A 43 16.56 13.92 13.82
N TRP A 44 15.31 14.31 14.11
CA TRP A 44 14.62 13.88 15.32
C TRP A 44 14.38 12.37 15.32
N ILE A 45 13.86 11.80 14.22
CA ILE A 45 13.63 10.35 14.09
C ILE A 45 14.94 9.59 14.30
N ARG A 46 16.00 10.00 13.60
CA ARG A 46 17.34 9.41 13.72
C ARG A 46 17.87 9.38 15.15
N SER A 47 17.52 10.38 15.97
CA SER A 47 18.05 10.53 17.33
C SER A 47 17.14 9.91 18.39
N ASN A 48 15.84 9.74 18.12
CA ASN A 48 14.84 9.42 19.14
C ASN A 48 14.08 8.11 18.88
N VAL A 49 14.14 7.55 17.66
CA VAL A 49 13.45 6.29 17.35
C VAL A 49 14.48 5.15 17.26
N PRO A 50 14.49 4.22 18.24
CA PRO A 50 15.46 3.13 18.26
C PRO A 50 15.41 2.28 16.99
N GLY A 51 16.59 1.94 16.47
CA GLY A 51 16.72 1.06 15.30
C GLY A 51 16.47 1.71 13.94
N ILE A 52 16.13 3.01 13.87
CA ILE A 52 16.06 3.74 12.59
C ILE A 52 17.40 4.35 12.26
N HIS A 53 17.94 3.97 11.09
CA HIS A 53 19.11 4.61 10.51
C HIS A 53 18.69 5.59 9.40
N ILE A 54 19.16 6.84 9.50
CA ILE A 54 18.97 7.87 8.45
C ILE A 54 20.35 8.43 8.06
N PRO A 55 20.86 8.12 6.86
CA PRO A 55 22.14 8.62 6.38
C PRO A 55 22.17 10.15 6.28
N ASP A 56 23.36 10.75 6.44
CA ASP A 56 23.52 12.20 6.32
C ASP A 56 23.10 12.75 4.95
N GLN A 57 23.30 11.97 3.88
CA GLN A 57 22.85 12.35 2.54
C GLN A 57 21.33 12.57 2.45
N ILE A 58 20.53 11.80 3.19
CA ILE A 58 19.07 11.96 3.24
C ILE A 58 18.71 13.28 3.91
N VAL A 59 19.37 13.58 5.03
CA VAL A 59 19.16 14.84 5.74
C VAL A 59 19.58 16.02 4.87
N LYS A 60 20.75 15.96 4.22
CA LYS A 60 21.25 17.01 3.32
C LYS A 60 20.32 17.25 2.13
N ARG A 61 19.77 16.18 1.53
CA ARG A 61 18.79 16.25 0.44
C ARG A 61 17.55 17.05 0.86
N LEU A 62 17.04 16.79 2.07
CA LEU A 62 15.91 17.54 2.62
C LEU A 62 16.27 18.98 2.98
N GLU A 63 17.46 19.24 3.51
CA GLU A 63 17.91 20.61 3.84
C GLU A 63 18.07 21.50 2.62
N GLY A 64 18.54 20.94 1.50
CA GLY A 64 18.73 21.66 0.24
C GLY A 64 17.44 21.90 -0.56
N ALA A 65 16.32 21.31 -0.14
CA ALA A 65 15.05 21.41 -0.86
C ALA A 65 14.32 22.73 -0.56
N GLN A 66 13.80 23.36 -1.63
CA GLN A 66 12.91 24.52 -1.51
C GLN A 66 11.61 24.18 -0.77
N ASP A 67 11.05 22.99 -1.07
CA ASP A 67 9.89 22.43 -0.39
C ASP A 67 10.27 21.05 0.16
N GLN A 68 10.56 21.00 1.47
CA GLN A 68 10.99 19.76 2.12
C GLN A 68 9.88 18.72 2.21
N LYS A 69 8.60 19.14 2.25
CA LYS A 69 7.47 18.20 2.36
C LYS A 69 7.31 17.45 1.03
N ARG A 70 7.35 18.20 -0.07
CA ARG A 70 7.37 17.63 -1.43
C ARG A 70 8.61 16.75 -1.64
N GLU A 71 9.79 17.21 -1.22
CA GLU A 71 11.03 16.42 -1.36
C GLU A 71 10.97 15.13 -0.54
N GLY A 72 10.42 15.17 0.66
CA GLY A 72 10.23 13.98 1.50
C GLY A 72 9.29 12.95 0.90
N LYS A 73 8.24 13.40 0.19
CA LYS A 73 7.37 12.53 -0.61
C LYS A 73 8.16 11.91 -1.76
N GLN A 74 8.89 12.72 -2.53
CA GLN A 74 9.70 12.26 -3.66
C GLN A 74 10.75 11.24 -3.22
N LEU A 75 11.44 11.49 -2.11
CA LEU A 75 12.40 10.57 -1.53
C LEU A 75 11.77 9.21 -1.21
N CYS A 76 10.55 9.18 -0.65
CA CYS A 76 9.84 7.94 -0.39
C CYS A 76 9.56 7.17 -1.69
N ILE A 77 9.14 7.87 -2.74
CA ILE A 77 8.90 7.29 -4.07
C ILE A 77 10.19 6.69 -4.65
N ASP A 78 11.31 7.41 -4.54
CA ASP A 78 12.62 6.95 -5.00
C ASP A 78 13.04 5.68 -4.27
N ILE A 79 12.89 5.65 -2.94
CA ILE A 79 13.17 4.45 -2.12
C ILE A 79 12.29 3.29 -2.59
N ILE A 80 10.99 3.49 -2.80
CA ILE A 80 10.09 2.43 -3.30
C ILE A 80 10.57 1.91 -4.66
N ASN A 81 10.99 2.80 -5.55
CA ASN A 81 11.49 2.44 -6.87
C ASN A 81 12.79 1.64 -6.81
N GLU A 82 13.66 1.88 -5.83
CA GLU A 82 14.88 1.09 -5.67
C GLU A 82 14.63 -0.25 -4.97
N VAL A 83 13.82 -0.27 -3.90
CA VAL A 83 13.63 -1.48 -3.08
C VAL A 83 12.78 -2.54 -3.78
N LYS A 84 11.88 -2.15 -4.68
CA LYS A 84 11.08 -3.12 -5.47
C LYS A 84 11.95 -3.94 -6.44
N GLU A 85 13.13 -3.44 -6.79
CA GLU A 85 14.10 -4.14 -7.65
C GLU A 85 15.07 -5.03 -6.85
N ILE A 86 14.97 -5.06 -5.51
CA ILE A 86 15.84 -5.90 -4.66
C ILE A 86 15.28 -7.33 -4.62
N PRO A 87 16.09 -8.35 -4.98
CA PRO A 87 15.68 -9.75 -4.88
C PRO A 87 15.17 -10.11 -3.48
N GLY A 88 14.08 -10.87 -3.43
CA GLY A 88 13.46 -11.32 -2.17
C GLY A 88 12.50 -10.32 -1.52
N VAL A 89 12.45 -9.06 -1.98
CA VAL A 89 11.45 -8.10 -1.52
C VAL A 89 10.11 -8.42 -2.19
N SER A 90 9.09 -8.67 -1.38
CA SER A 90 7.75 -9.05 -1.85
C SER A 90 6.80 -7.84 -1.96
N GLY A 91 7.18 -6.72 -1.36
CA GLY A 91 6.41 -5.48 -1.39
C GLY A 91 6.91 -4.45 -0.39
N VAL A 92 6.09 -3.42 -0.16
CA VAL A 92 6.39 -2.33 0.77
C VAL A 92 5.28 -2.19 1.80
N HIS A 93 5.66 -1.80 3.02
CA HIS A 93 4.74 -1.36 4.07
C HIS A 93 4.86 0.15 4.20
N VAL A 94 3.86 0.87 3.66
CA VAL A 94 3.84 2.34 3.68
C VAL A 94 3.34 2.82 5.04
N MET A 95 4.23 3.47 5.79
CA MET A 95 3.96 4.05 7.11
C MET A 95 3.95 5.57 6.97
N ALA A 96 2.77 6.19 7.03
CA ALA A 96 2.58 7.62 6.78
C ALA A 96 1.85 8.32 7.94
N TYR A 97 2.41 8.23 9.15
CA TYR A 97 1.81 8.86 10.34
C TYR A 97 1.63 10.37 10.15
N ARG A 98 0.39 10.87 10.29
CA ARG A 98 -0.02 12.26 10.06
C ARG A 98 0.28 12.79 8.65
N GLN A 99 0.46 11.88 7.71
CA GLN A 99 0.77 12.12 6.30
C GLN A 99 -0.03 11.14 5.43
N GLU A 100 -1.15 10.62 5.95
CA GLU A 100 -1.96 9.59 5.33
C GLU A 100 -2.53 10.05 3.99
N GLU A 101 -2.72 11.37 3.82
CA GLU A 101 -3.16 11.99 2.58
C GLU A 101 -2.22 11.72 1.38
N TYR A 102 -0.94 11.46 1.64
CA TYR A 102 0.05 11.20 0.58
C TYR A 102 0.15 9.74 0.17
N VAL A 103 -0.49 8.81 0.91
CA VAL A 103 -0.33 7.37 0.65
C VAL A 103 -0.78 7.01 -0.77
N ALA A 104 -1.94 7.52 -1.19
CA ALA A 104 -2.48 7.25 -2.53
C ALA A 104 -1.53 7.75 -3.63
N GLU A 105 -1.03 8.98 -3.47
CA GLU A 105 -0.13 9.62 -4.42
C GLU A 105 1.23 8.91 -4.50
N ILE A 106 1.83 8.55 -3.36
CA ILE A 106 3.09 7.79 -3.31
C ILE A 106 2.95 6.44 -4.02
N VAL A 107 1.84 5.73 -3.78
CA VAL A 107 1.58 4.42 -4.38
C VAL A 107 1.39 4.52 -5.91
N ASP A 108 0.67 5.55 -6.37
CA ASP A 108 0.45 5.78 -7.79
C ASP A 108 1.73 6.22 -8.52
N GLU A 109 2.40 7.27 -8.01
CA GLU A 109 3.60 7.84 -8.63
C GLU A 109 4.77 6.86 -8.65
N SER A 110 4.96 6.05 -7.59
CA SER A 110 5.99 5.00 -7.58
C SER A 110 5.71 3.87 -8.58
N GLY A 111 4.46 3.77 -9.06
CA GLY A 111 4.03 2.70 -9.94
C GLY A 111 4.19 1.31 -9.32
N VAL A 112 4.27 1.19 -7.99
CA VAL A 112 4.49 -0.10 -7.30
C VAL A 112 3.36 -1.11 -7.53
N LEU A 113 2.18 -0.61 -7.92
CA LEU A 113 1.02 -1.40 -8.32
C LEU A 113 0.89 -1.61 -9.84
N LYS A 114 1.76 -1.02 -10.68
CA LYS A 114 1.66 -1.16 -12.14
C LYS A 114 1.79 -2.63 -12.54
N GLY A 115 0.84 -3.11 -13.33
CA GLY A 115 0.76 -4.51 -13.76
C GLY A 115 0.19 -5.48 -12.73
N ARG A 116 -0.12 -5.03 -11.50
CA ARG A 116 -0.82 -5.87 -10.53
C ARG A 116 -2.31 -5.88 -10.86
N ARG A 117 -2.92 -7.07 -10.76
CA ARG A 117 -4.39 -7.17 -10.72
C ARG A 117 -4.83 -6.83 -9.29
N PRO A 118 -5.67 -5.80 -9.08
CA PRO A 118 -6.22 -5.53 -7.76
C PRO A 118 -6.85 -6.80 -7.20
N TRP A 119 -6.54 -7.12 -5.95
CA TRP A 119 -7.23 -8.19 -5.26
C TRP A 119 -8.72 -7.83 -5.21
N LYS A 120 -9.56 -8.67 -5.82
CA LYS A 120 -11.01 -8.57 -5.67
C LYS A 120 -11.37 -9.36 -4.43
N ARG A 121 -12.11 -8.74 -3.51
CA ARG A 121 -12.71 -9.46 -2.38
C ARG A 121 -13.54 -10.60 -2.95
N GLU A 122 -13.19 -11.83 -2.60
CA GLU A 122 -14.07 -12.97 -2.91
C GLU A 122 -15.42 -12.68 -2.25
N ILE A 123 -16.48 -12.73 -3.06
CA ILE A 123 -17.84 -12.53 -2.56
C ILE A 123 -18.07 -13.64 -1.54
N ARG A 124 -18.37 -13.26 -0.29
CA ARG A 124 -18.73 -14.25 0.72
C ARG A 124 -19.96 -14.99 0.21
N ARG A 125 -20.03 -16.30 0.41
CA ARG A 125 -21.15 -17.12 -0.05
C ARG A 125 -22.51 -16.54 0.36
N ASP A 126 -22.56 -15.91 1.52
CA ASP A 126 -23.74 -15.24 2.07
C ASP A 126 -24.09 -13.95 1.31
N ASP A 127 -23.07 -13.15 0.92
CA ASP A 127 -23.25 -11.96 0.09
C ASP A 127 -23.81 -12.35 -1.30
N GLN A 128 -23.36 -13.48 -1.85
CA GLN A 128 -23.85 -14.02 -3.12
C GLN A 128 -25.31 -14.47 -3.01
N LEU A 129 -25.67 -15.20 -1.94
CA LEU A 129 -27.04 -15.65 -1.70
C LEU A 129 -28.02 -14.48 -1.54
N VAL A 130 -27.59 -13.40 -0.89
CA VAL A 130 -28.42 -12.19 -0.75
C VAL A 130 -28.57 -11.48 -2.10
N ALA A 131 -27.50 -11.37 -2.89
CA ALA A 131 -27.55 -10.79 -4.23
C ALA A 131 -28.49 -11.58 -5.15
N ASP A 132 -28.37 -12.91 -5.20
CA ASP A 132 -29.20 -13.78 -6.02
C ASP A 132 -30.69 -13.68 -5.59
N ARG A 133 -30.95 -13.60 -4.27
CA ARG A 133 -32.32 -13.44 -3.74
C ARG A 133 -32.91 -12.06 -4.04
N LEU A 134 -32.10 -11.01 -4.00
CA LEU A 134 -32.53 -9.66 -4.39
C LEU A 134 -32.82 -9.59 -5.89
N ASP A 135 -32.03 -10.26 -6.73
CA ASP A 135 -32.24 -10.34 -8.18
C ASP A 135 -33.58 -11.01 -8.51
N HIS A 136 -33.88 -12.13 -7.84
CA HIS A 136 -35.20 -12.78 -7.92
C HIS A 136 -36.35 -11.85 -7.53
N ILE A 137 -36.25 -11.14 -6.40
CA ILE A 137 -37.31 -10.21 -5.97
C ILE A 137 -37.51 -9.08 -6.99
N LEU A 138 -36.41 -8.54 -7.53
CA LEU A 138 -36.46 -7.43 -8.47
C LEU A 138 -36.95 -7.83 -9.87
N HIS A 139 -36.90 -9.11 -10.23
CA HIS A 139 -37.24 -9.59 -11.58
C HIS A 139 -38.52 -10.42 -11.62
N ASP A 140 -38.91 -11.09 -10.54
CA ASP A 140 -40.14 -11.88 -10.47
C ASP A 140 -41.39 -11.05 -10.10
N ASP A 141 -41.25 -9.87 -9.45
CA ASP A 141 -42.38 -9.01 -9.07
C ASP A 141 -42.95 -8.13 -10.21
N LEU A 142 -42.52 -8.31 -11.46
CA LEU A 142 -43.02 -7.54 -12.61
C LEU A 142 -44.12 -8.23 -13.43
N THR A 143 -44.65 -9.39 -13.02
CA THR A 143 -45.64 -10.12 -13.85
C THR A 143 -46.95 -10.56 -13.18
N GLU A 144 -47.35 -9.95 -12.06
CA GLU A 144 -48.77 -10.00 -11.67
C GLU A 144 -49.27 -8.62 -11.25
N THR A 145 -49.49 -7.75 -12.24
CA THR A 145 -50.36 -6.60 -12.02
C THR A 145 -51.74 -7.10 -11.60
N GLN A 146 -52.25 -6.59 -10.47
CA GLN A 146 -53.59 -6.82 -9.89
C GLN A 146 -54.78 -6.63 -10.86
N VAL A 147 -54.53 -6.31 -12.13
CA VAL A 147 -55.50 -6.19 -13.22
C VAL A 147 -55.96 -7.56 -13.73
N ASP A 148 -55.14 -8.62 -13.63
CA ASP A 148 -55.50 -9.95 -14.17
C ASP A 148 -56.33 -10.82 -13.21
N MET A 149 -56.27 -10.56 -11.90
CA MET A 149 -57.11 -11.26 -10.91
C MET A 149 -58.62 -10.92 -10.99
N VAL A 150 -58.98 -9.79 -11.62
CA VAL A 150 -60.40 -9.37 -11.71
C VAL A 150 -61.11 -9.93 -12.95
N LYS A 151 -60.36 -10.43 -13.96
CA LYS A 151 -60.95 -10.95 -15.21
C LYS A 151 -61.38 -12.41 -15.15
N THR A 152 -60.99 -13.15 -14.12
CA THR A 152 -61.29 -14.59 -13.96
C THR A 152 -62.45 -14.87 -13.00
N ALA A 153 -63.12 -13.84 -12.48
CA ALA A 153 -64.23 -13.97 -11.51
C ALA A 153 -65.64 -13.83 -12.13
N HIS A 154 -65.82 -14.14 -13.41
CA HIS A 154 -67.14 -14.21 -14.07
C HIS A 154 -67.37 -15.55 -14.74
#